data_AF-A0A6J0SE21-F1
#
_entry.id   AF-A0A6J0SE21-F1
#
_cell.length_a   1.000
_cell.length_b   1.000
_cell.length_c   1.000
_cell.angle_alpha   90.00
_cell.angle_beta   90.00
_cell.angle_gamma   90.00
#
_symmetry.space_group_name_H-M   'P 1'
#
loop_
_entity.id
_entity.type
_entity.pdbx_description
1 polymer ?
#
loop_
_entity_poly.entity_id
_entity_poly.type
_entity_poly.pdbx_seq_one_letter_code
_entity_poly.pdbx_strand_id
1 'polypeptide(L)'
;MSSQESGLSPARQPGWLDKSKTDEELRAHQLRLLRRRWLKDQELSPREPVEPPRKLGPVERFWAGFLEPGSWWRRQVFKTYNTGVRIFVYVLVPTWVIHYYIKYHLMKRPHAVRYPLPKVYPGDVIQETGEVIPPLEIPSSHH
;
A
#
# COMPACT_ATOMS: atom_id res chain seq x y z
N MET A 1 72.08 16.83 -29.82
CA MET A 1 70.78 17.21 -30.41
C MET A 1 69.98 17.89 -29.33
N SER A 2 69.81 19.20 -29.49
CA SER A 2 69.17 20.11 -28.54
C SER A 2 67.67 20.14 -28.81
N SER A 3 66.84 19.95 -27.79
CA SER A 3 65.41 20.26 -27.83
C SER A 3 65.10 21.18 -26.65
N GLN A 4 64.83 22.45 -26.99
CA GLN A 4 64.38 23.51 -26.11
C GLN A 4 62.98 23.20 -25.56
N GLU A 5 62.86 23.10 -24.23
CA GLU A 5 61.59 23.33 -23.56
C GLU A 5 61.33 24.84 -23.51
N SER A 6 60.32 25.27 -24.26
CA SER A 6 59.85 26.65 -24.29
C SER A 6 59.09 26.93 -22.99
N GLY A 7 59.75 27.63 -22.06
CA GLY A 7 59.11 28.26 -20.92
C GLY A 7 58.14 29.34 -21.38
N LEU A 8 56.87 28.98 -21.57
CA LEU A 8 55.76 29.92 -21.71
C LEU A 8 55.61 30.68 -20.38
N SER A 9 56.22 31.86 -20.34
CA SER A 9 56.01 32.87 -19.30
C SER A 9 54.52 33.23 -19.23
N PRO A 10 53.88 33.29 -18.04
CA PRO A 10 52.46 33.62 -17.95
C PRO A 10 52.25 35.04 -18.46
N ALA A 11 51.51 35.16 -19.57
CA ALA A 11 51.13 36.44 -20.15
C ALA A 11 50.49 37.33 -19.06
N ARG A 12 51.02 38.54 -18.89
CA ARG A 12 50.47 39.57 -17.99
C ARG A 12 49.03 39.84 -18.43
N GLN A 13 48.05 39.42 -17.62
CA GLN A 13 46.65 39.61 -17.93
C GLN A 13 46.30 41.11 -17.93
N PRO A 14 45.41 41.57 -18.83
CA PRO A 14 45.05 42.97 -18.91
C PRO A 14 44.24 43.41 -17.68
N GLY A 15 44.50 44.60 -17.15
CA GLY A 15 43.95 45.07 -15.86
C GLY A 15 42.43 45.17 -15.75
N TRP A 16 41.68 45.12 -16.86
CA TRP A 16 40.21 44.98 -16.83
C TRP A 16 39.76 43.59 -16.38
N LEU A 17 40.57 42.55 -16.60
CA LEU A 17 40.29 41.17 -16.21
C LEU A 17 40.42 40.96 -14.70
N ASP A 18 41.32 41.69 -14.06
CA ASP A 18 41.42 41.73 -12.59
C ASP A 18 40.21 42.46 -12.00
N LYS A 19 39.76 43.55 -12.62
CA LYS A 19 38.56 44.29 -12.21
C LYS A 19 37.28 43.44 -12.33
N SER A 20 37.15 42.67 -13.41
CA SER A 20 36.01 41.75 -13.57
C SER A 20 36.05 40.59 -12.58
N LYS A 21 37.25 40.02 -12.31
CA LYS A 21 37.43 39.00 -11.27
C LYS A 21 37.01 39.51 -9.89
N THR A 22 37.40 40.74 -9.53
CA THR A 22 37.01 41.33 -8.23
C THR A 22 35.50 41.52 -8.11
N ASP A 23 34.82 41.90 -9.20
CA ASP A 23 33.35 42.06 -9.22
C ASP A 23 32.62 40.71 -9.17
N GLU A 24 33.15 39.68 -9.83
CA GLU A 24 32.64 38.30 -9.78
C GLU A 24 32.74 37.72 -8.36
N GLU A 25 33.85 37.96 -7.68
CA GLU A 25 34.04 37.54 -6.28
C GLU A 25 33.09 38.25 -5.33
N LEU A 26 32.92 39.57 -5.48
CA LEU A 26 31.97 40.37 -4.70
C LEU A 26 30.53 39.88 -4.92
N ARG A 27 30.16 39.64 -6.17
CA ARG A 27 28.85 39.09 -6.54
C ARG A 27 28.64 37.69 -5.95
N ALA A 28 29.64 36.82 -6.02
CA ALA A 28 29.57 35.47 -5.44
C ALA A 28 29.43 35.52 -3.92
N HIS A 29 30.06 36.49 -3.26
CA HIS A 29 29.89 36.69 -1.82
C HIS A 29 28.47 37.17 -1.48
N GLN A 30 27.94 38.13 -2.24
CA GLN A 30 26.57 38.64 -2.06
C GLN A 30 25.54 37.53 -2.26
N LEU A 31 25.66 36.72 -3.31
CA LEU A 31 24.77 35.58 -3.57
C LEU A 31 24.84 34.53 -2.44
N ARG A 32 26.04 34.27 -1.90
CA ARG A 32 26.22 33.36 -0.75
C ARG A 32 25.49 33.87 0.51
N LEU A 33 25.57 35.17 0.78
CA LEU A 33 24.86 35.77 1.92
C LEU A 33 23.34 35.72 1.75
N LEU A 34 22.84 36.04 0.56
CA LEU A 34 21.42 35.93 0.23
C LEU A 34 20.93 34.48 0.35
N ARG A 35 21.71 33.52 -0.16
CA ARG A 35 21.38 32.09 -0.08
C ARG A 35 21.31 31.61 1.37
N ARG A 36 22.24 32.01 2.24
CA ARG A 36 22.22 31.64 3.66
C ARG A 36 21.01 32.20 4.39
N ARG A 37 20.62 33.45 4.11
CA ARG A 37 19.41 34.05 4.68
C ARG A 37 18.15 33.37 4.16
N TRP A 38 18.06 33.14 2.86
CA TRP A 38 16.94 32.41 2.27
C TRP A 38 16.78 31.01 2.87
N LEU A 39 17.87 30.26 3.05
CA LEU A 39 17.82 28.94 3.67
C LEU A 39 17.37 29.00 5.13
N LYS A 40 17.77 30.03 5.87
CA LYS A 40 17.31 30.28 7.23
C LYS A 40 15.82 30.61 7.28
N ASP A 41 15.32 31.36 6.31
CA ASP A 41 13.89 31.70 6.18
C ASP A 41 13.03 30.51 5.74
N GLN A 42 13.64 29.41 5.27
CA GLN A 42 12.95 28.13 5.03
C GLN A 42 12.86 27.25 6.28
N GLU A 43 13.46 27.63 7.41
CA GLU A 43 13.26 26.93 8.68
C GLU A 43 11.84 27.24 9.17
N LEU A 44 10.96 26.25 8.97
CA LEU A 44 9.58 26.28 9.42
C LEU A 44 9.52 26.47 10.95
N SER A 45 8.63 27.34 11.40
CA SER A 45 8.48 27.62 12.83
C SER A 45 7.52 26.60 13.45
N PRO A 46 7.70 26.19 14.73
CA PRO A 46 6.78 25.24 15.37
C PRO A 46 5.32 25.70 15.47
N ARG A 47 5.01 26.96 15.12
CA ARG A 47 3.71 27.62 15.27
C ARG A 47 2.95 27.76 13.95
N GLU A 48 3.28 26.96 12.95
CA GLU A 48 2.54 27.00 11.71
C GLU A 48 1.06 26.70 11.88
N PRO A 49 0.21 27.32 11.05
CA PRO A 49 -1.22 27.05 11.05
C PRO A 49 -1.43 25.60 10.61
N VAL A 50 -1.58 24.73 11.60
CA VAL A 50 -2.02 23.36 11.40
C VAL A 50 -3.47 23.41 10.91
N GLU A 51 -3.81 22.54 9.96
CA GLU A 51 -5.19 22.36 9.56
C GLU A 51 -6.08 22.17 10.80
N PRO A 52 -7.26 22.81 10.86
CA PRO A 52 -8.15 22.65 11.99
C PRO A 52 -8.44 21.15 12.18
N PRO A 53 -8.48 20.66 13.44
CA PRO A 53 -8.63 19.24 13.69
C PRO A 53 -9.89 18.72 13.00
N ARG A 54 -9.73 17.60 12.28
CA ARG A 54 -10.83 16.94 11.58
C ARG A 54 -11.98 16.70 12.55
N LYS A 55 -13.19 17.16 12.19
CA LYS A 55 -14.40 16.91 12.98
C LYS A 55 -14.70 15.41 12.96
N LEU A 56 -14.36 14.73 14.05
CA LEU A 56 -14.67 13.31 14.25
C LEU A 56 -16.19 13.10 14.28
N GLY A 57 -16.68 12.01 13.69
CA GLY A 57 -18.08 11.60 13.77
C GLY A 57 -18.46 11.12 15.19
N PRO A 58 -19.75 10.92 15.52
CA PRO A 58 -20.19 10.52 16.87
C PRO A 58 -19.52 9.22 17.37
N VAL A 59 -19.42 8.22 16.50
CA VAL A 59 -18.78 6.92 16.81
C VAL A 59 -17.27 7.07 16.95
N GLU A 60 -16.64 7.86 16.08
CA GLU A 60 -15.19 8.12 16.16
C GLU A 60 -14.83 8.90 17.42
N ARG A 61 -15.66 9.87 17.84
CA ARG A 61 -15.50 10.60 19.11
C ARG A 61 -15.59 9.67 20.31
N PHE A 62 -16.57 8.77 20.31
CA PHE A 62 -16.71 7.75 21.36
C PHE A 62 -15.44 6.90 21.44
N TRP A 63 -14.96 6.36 20.31
CA TRP A 63 -13.75 5.53 20.31
C TRP A 63 -12.49 6.32 20.71
N ALA A 64 -12.37 7.58 20.27
CA ALA A 64 -11.27 8.46 20.68
C ALA A 64 -11.24 8.66 22.21
N GLY A 65 -12.38 9.03 22.82
CA GLY A 65 -12.47 9.18 24.28
C GLY A 65 -12.35 7.86 25.04
N PHE A 66 -12.86 6.75 24.48
CA PHE A 66 -12.70 5.43 25.08
C PHE A 66 -11.23 4.99 25.12
N LEU A 67 -10.44 5.35 24.10
CA LEU A 67 -9.04 4.98 23.96
C LEU A 67 -8.07 5.95 24.65
N GLU A 68 -8.49 7.17 24.97
CA GLU A 68 -7.68 8.22 25.62
C GLU A 68 -6.97 7.76 26.90
N PRO A 69 -7.58 6.96 27.81
CA PRO A 69 -6.89 6.45 29.00
C PRO A 69 -5.75 5.46 28.70
N GLY A 70 -5.56 5.05 27.44
CA GLY A 70 -4.43 4.26 26.99
C GLY A 70 -4.37 2.81 27.52
N SER A 71 -5.40 2.34 28.22
CA SER A 71 -5.40 1.01 28.83
C SER A 71 -5.27 -0.11 27.79
N TRP A 72 -4.51 -1.16 28.14
CA TRP A 72 -4.23 -2.27 27.23
C TRP A 72 -5.50 -3.01 26.79
N TRP A 73 -6.42 -3.31 27.70
CA TRP A 73 -7.65 -4.05 27.38
C TRP A 73 -8.55 -3.26 26.41
N ARG A 74 -8.62 -1.93 26.56
CA ARG A 74 -9.42 -1.06 25.68
C ARG A 74 -8.93 -1.08 24.25
N ARG A 75 -7.60 -1.09 24.07
CA ARG A 75 -6.96 -1.24 22.76
C ARG A 75 -7.24 -2.61 22.15
N GLN A 76 -7.28 -3.68 22.96
CA GLN A 76 -7.66 -5.00 22.47
C GLN A 76 -9.11 -5.05 22.00
N VAL A 77 -10.05 -4.50 22.78
CA VAL A 77 -11.47 -4.43 22.39
C VAL A 77 -11.66 -3.62 21.10
N PHE A 78 -10.98 -2.49 20.96
CA PHE A 78 -11.05 -1.71 19.73
C PHE A 78 -10.48 -2.48 18.52
N LYS A 79 -9.39 -3.24 18.72
CA LYS A 79 -8.82 -4.09 17.67
C LYS A 79 -9.78 -5.19 17.26
N THR A 80 -10.37 -5.92 18.20
CA THR A 80 -11.33 -7.00 17.89
C THR A 80 -12.56 -6.46 17.19
N TYR A 81 -13.09 -5.31 17.65
CA TYR A 81 -14.19 -4.61 16.98
C TYR A 81 -13.85 -4.24 15.53
N ASN A 82 -12.71 -3.58 15.29
CA ASN A 82 -12.31 -3.17 13.94
C ASN A 82 -12.06 -4.37 13.03
N THR A 83 -11.46 -5.44 13.54
CA THR A 83 -11.31 -6.69 12.79
C THR A 83 -12.67 -7.29 12.43
N GLY A 84 -13.62 -7.30 13.37
CA GLY A 84 -14.98 -7.75 13.12
C GLY A 84 -15.69 -6.92 12.03
N VAL A 85 -15.61 -5.59 12.11
CA VAL A 85 -16.16 -4.69 11.08
C VAL A 85 -15.50 -4.94 9.72
N ARG A 86 -14.18 -5.15 9.68
CA ARG A 86 -13.47 -5.48 8.43
C ARG A 86 -13.95 -6.80 7.84
N ILE A 87 -14.07 -7.86 8.64
CA ILE A 87 -14.57 -9.16 8.15
C ILE A 87 -16.00 -8.99 7.60
N PHE A 88 -16.86 -8.25 8.29
CA PHE A 88 -18.21 -8.00 7.84
C PHE A 88 -18.23 -7.26 6.48
N VAL A 89 -17.50 -6.15 6.37
CA VAL A 89 -17.51 -5.29 5.17
C VAL A 89 -16.79 -5.94 3.99
N TYR A 90 -15.65 -6.60 4.21
CA TYR A 90 -14.81 -7.11 3.13
C TYR A 90 -15.06 -8.58 2.80
N VAL A 91 -15.66 -9.36 3.69
CA VAL A 91 -15.94 -10.78 3.45
C VAL A 91 -17.44 -11.02 3.36
N LEU A 92 -18.21 -10.67 4.41
CA LEU A 92 -19.61 -11.07 4.46
C LEU A 92 -20.46 -10.36 3.40
N VAL A 93 -20.36 -9.03 3.31
CA VAL A 93 -21.15 -8.24 2.34
C VAL A 93 -20.84 -8.67 0.89
N PRO A 94 -19.57 -8.75 0.43
CA PRO A 94 -19.28 -9.20 -0.92
C PRO A 94 -19.70 -10.66 -1.17
N THR A 95 -19.52 -11.55 -0.19
CA THR A 95 -19.96 -12.95 -0.30
C THR A 95 -21.47 -13.03 -0.51
N TRP A 96 -22.27 -12.25 0.22
CA TRP A 96 -23.72 -12.18 0.01
C TRP A 96 -24.10 -11.63 -1.35
N VAL A 97 -23.41 -10.58 -1.82
CA VAL A 97 -23.64 -10.01 -3.16
C VAL A 97 -23.31 -11.03 -4.26
N ILE A 98 -22.17 -11.72 -4.16
CA ILE A 98 -21.76 -12.76 -5.11
C ILE A 98 -22.75 -13.93 -5.07
N HIS A 99 -23.15 -14.38 -3.88
CA HIS A 99 -24.13 -15.44 -3.73
C HIS A 99 -25.47 -15.08 -4.39
N TYR A 100 -25.96 -13.85 -4.16
CA TYR A 100 -27.16 -13.33 -4.81
C TYR A 100 -27.02 -13.33 -6.34
N TYR A 101 -25.88 -12.87 -6.85
CA TYR A 101 -25.61 -12.84 -8.28
C TYR A 101 -25.61 -14.24 -8.90
N ILE A 102 -24.91 -15.20 -8.28
CA ILE A 102 -24.89 -16.60 -8.72
C ILE A 102 -26.31 -17.17 -8.74
N LYS A 103 -27.06 -17.01 -7.64
CA LYS A 103 -28.39 -17.57 -7.47
C LYS A 103 -29.39 -17.04 -8.49
N TYR A 104 -29.42 -15.74 -8.75
CA TYR A 104 -30.48 -15.12 -9.56
C TYR A 104 -30.09 -14.75 -10.99
N HIS A 105 -28.80 -14.63 -11.30
CA HIS A 105 -28.35 -14.24 -12.65
C HIS A 105 -27.61 -15.37 -13.35
N LEU A 106 -26.69 -16.02 -12.65
CA LEU A 106 -25.84 -17.04 -13.26
C LEU A 106 -26.61 -18.36 -13.44
N MET A 107 -27.30 -18.84 -12.40
CA MET A 107 -28.08 -20.09 -12.47
C MET A 107 -29.29 -20.02 -13.42
N LYS A 108 -29.81 -18.83 -13.75
CA LYS A 108 -30.90 -18.67 -14.72
C LYS A 108 -30.44 -18.86 -16.17
N ARG A 109 -29.13 -18.82 -16.43
CA ARG A 109 -28.57 -18.97 -17.77
C ARG A 109 -28.19 -20.45 -17.99
N PRO A 110 -28.66 -21.09 -19.07
CA PRO A 110 -28.31 -22.49 -19.33
C PRO A 110 -26.79 -22.63 -19.50
N HIS A 111 -26.22 -23.69 -18.91
CA HIS A 111 -24.79 -24.03 -18.95
C HIS A 111 -23.81 -22.98 -18.36
N ALA A 112 -24.30 -21.94 -17.68
CA ALA A 112 -23.41 -20.92 -17.10
C ALA A 112 -22.59 -21.44 -15.92
N VAL A 113 -23.10 -22.44 -15.19
CA VAL A 113 -22.35 -23.18 -14.17
C VAL A 113 -22.49 -24.67 -14.48
N ARG A 114 -21.37 -25.35 -14.67
CA ARG A 114 -21.32 -26.81 -14.82
C ARG A 114 -20.57 -27.38 -13.64
N TYR A 115 -21.18 -28.33 -12.96
CA TYR A 115 -20.52 -29.09 -11.91
C TYR A 115 -20.04 -30.41 -12.51
N PRO A 116 -18.84 -30.89 -12.14
CA PRO A 116 -18.48 -32.27 -12.45
C PRO A 116 -19.45 -33.20 -11.74
N LEU A 117 -19.75 -34.34 -12.34
CA LEU A 117 -20.53 -35.36 -11.66
C LEU A 117 -19.80 -35.76 -10.37
N PRO A 118 -20.52 -35.94 -9.24
CA PRO A 118 -19.92 -36.37 -7.99
C PRO A 118 -19.23 -37.73 -8.19
N LYS A 119 -18.13 -37.95 -7.47
CA LYS A 119 -17.48 -39.25 -7.48
C LYS A 119 -18.33 -40.23 -6.68
N VAL A 120 -18.51 -41.40 -7.25
CA VAL A 120 -19.46 -42.41 -6.80
C VAL A 120 -18.70 -43.69 -6.49
N TYR A 121 -18.99 -44.31 -5.34
CA TYR A 121 -18.31 -45.51 -4.87
C TYR A 121 -19.26 -46.72 -4.70
N PRO A 122 -18.72 -47.95 -4.74
CA PRO A 122 -19.47 -49.15 -4.43
C PRO A 122 -20.11 -49.07 -3.03
N GLY A 123 -21.39 -49.40 -2.93
CA GLY A 123 -22.17 -49.29 -1.69
C GLY A 123 -22.82 -47.92 -1.44
N ASP A 124 -22.50 -46.89 -2.24
CA ASP A 124 -23.20 -45.59 -2.14
C ASP A 124 -24.65 -45.72 -2.60
N VAL A 125 -25.52 -44.85 -2.08
CA VAL A 125 -26.92 -44.75 -2.48
C VAL A 125 -27.13 -43.43 -3.21
N ILE A 126 -27.59 -43.49 -4.46
CA ILE A 126 -27.89 -42.29 -5.24
C ILE A 126 -29.15 -41.64 -4.65
N GLN A 127 -29.06 -40.43 -4.11
CA GLN A 127 -30.19 -39.77 -3.42
C GLN A 127 -31.40 -39.52 -4.33
N GLU A 128 -31.17 -39.34 -5.64
CA GLU A 128 -32.23 -39.05 -6.62
C GLU A 128 -32.95 -40.32 -7.10
N THR A 129 -32.23 -41.44 -7.21
CA THR A 129 -32.75 -42.70 -7.78
C THR A 129 -33.03 -43.77 -6.71
N GLY A 130 -32.41 -43.66 -5.53
CA GLY A 130 -32.45 -44.68 -4.47
C GLY A 130 -31.64 -45.94 -4.77
N GLU A 131 -30.92 -45.99 -5.90
CA GLU A 131 -30.14 -47.14 -6.33
C GLU A 131 -28.87 -47.29 -5.49
N VAL A 132 -28.66 -48.51 -4.98
CA VAL A 132 -27.45 -48.89 -4.25
C VAL A 132 -26.43 -49.43 -5.25
N ILE A 133 -25.21 -48.91 -5.17
CA ILE A 133 -24.18 -49.25 -6.13
C ILE A 133 -23.56 -50.60 -5.77
N PRO A 134 -23.47 -51.53 -6.72
CA PRO A 134 -23.00 -52.87 -6.43
C PRO A 134 -21.58 -52.85 -5.86
N PRO A 135 -21.27 -53.70 -4.87
CA PRO A 135 -19.92 -53.86 -4.36
C PRO A 135 -19.00 -54.42 -5.45
N LEU A 136 -17.70 -54.12 -5.34
CA LEU A 136 -16.70 -54.71 -6.23
C LEU A 136 -16.52 -56.20 -5.89
N GLU A 137 -16.60 -57.07 -6.89
CA GLU A 137 -16.18 -58.46 -6.76
C GLU A 137 -14.66 -58.51 -6.71
N ILE A 138 -14.10 -58.79 -5.53
CA ILE A 138 -12.66 -58.95 -5.34
C ILE A 138 -12.34 -60.44 -5.53
N PRO A 139 -11.67 -60.86 -6.61
CA PRO A 139 -11.22 -62.24 -6.73
C PRO A 139 -10.24 -62.55 -5.58
N SER A 140 -10.37 -63.72 -4.96
CA SER A 140 -9.50 -64.16 -3.86
C SER A 140 -8.09 -64.47 -4.37
N SER A 141 -7.29 -63.44 -4.67
CA SER A 141 -5.91 -63.59 -5.12
C SER A 141 -4.98 -63.71 -3.91
N HIS A 142 -5.11 -64.77 -3.13
CA HIS A 142 -4.09 -65.24 -2.18
C HIS A 142 -4.29 -66.74 -1.92
N HIS A 143 -3.72 -67.55 -2.81
CA HIS A 143 -3.28 -68.92 -2.56
C HIS A 143 -1.91 -69.10 -3.18
#